data_AF-F4S7K9-F1
#
_entry.id   AF-F4S7K9-F1
#
_cell.length_a   1.000
_cell.length_b   1.000
_cell.length_c   1.000
_cell.angle_alpha   90.00
_cell.angle_beta   90.00
_cell.angle_gamma   90.00
#
_symmetry.space_group_name_H-M   'P 1'
#
loop_
_entity.id
_entity.type
_entity.pdbx_description
1 polymer ?
#
loop_
_entity_poly.entity_id
_entity_poly.type
_entity_poly.pdbx_seq_one_letter_code
_entity_poly.pdbx_strand_id
1 'polypeptide(L)' 'MRREHKQRITVVGATSGDTGSAAICSIRGKKDVSIFILHPKGRVSPIQEAQMTTVLDPNVFNLAVEGTLED' A
#
# COMPACT_ATOMS: atom_id res chain seq x y z
N MET A 1 8.96 35.93 -1.83
CA MET A 1 9.21 34.59 -2.40
C MET A 1 8.55 33.56 -1.49
N ARG A 2 7.37 33.01 -1.83
CA ARG A 2 6.81 31.88 -1.08
C ARG A 2 7.68 30.65 -1.38
N ARG A 3 8.30 30.06 -0.37
CA ARG A 3 8.91 28.72 -0.50
C ARG A 3 7.77 27.73 -0.73
N GLU A 4 7.68 27.18 -1.94
CA GLU A 4 6.87 25.99 -2.16
C GLU A 4 7.46 24.86 -1.32
N HIS A 5 6.77 24.53 -0.23
CA HIS A 5 7.11 23.33 0.53
C HIS A 5 6.76 22.14 -0.33
N LYS A 6 7.76 21.37 -0.74
CA LYS A 6 7.57 20.10 -1.45
C LYS A 6 6.75 19.19 -0.54
N GLN A 7 5.45 19.06 -0.84
CA GLN A 7 4.54 18.27 -0.02
C GLN A 7 4.80 16.79 -0.26
N ARG A 8 5.01 16.03 0.81
CA ARG A 8 5.08 14.57 0.76
C ARG A 8 3.70 14.02 1.09
N ILE A 9 3.22 13.08 0.27
CA ILE A 9 1.92 12.44 0.45
C ILE A 9 2.14 11.03 1.01
N THR A 10 1.35 10.67 2.02
CA THR A 10 1.29 9.31 2.55
C THR A 10 -0.12 8.79 2.37
N VAL A 11 -0.25 7.74 1.56
CA VAL A 11 -1.49 7.00 1.35
C VAL A 11 -1.53 5.85 2.34
N VAL A 12 -2.63 5.73 3.08
CA VAL A 12 -2.88 4.64 4.00
C VAL A 12 -4.23 4.04 3.66
N GLY A 13 -4.30 2.71 3.54
CA GLY A 13 -5.55 2.02 3.25
C GLY A 13 -5.53 0.57 3.74
N ALA A 14 -6.72 0.00 3.92
CA ALA A 14 -6.91 -1.41 4.21
C ALA A 14 -7.64 -2.10 3.05
N THR A 15 -7.35 -3.37 2.80
CA THR A 15 -7.95 -4.12 1.69
C THR A 15 -8.03 -5.62 2.00
N SER A 16 -8.98 -6.29 1.36
CA SER A 16 -9.06 -7.76 1.30
C SER A 16 -8.28 -8.36 0.12
N GLY A 17 -7.64 -7.53 -0.73
CA GLY A 17 -6.81 -8.01 -1.85
C GLY A 17 -6.73 -7.01 -3.01
N ASP A 18 -7.60 -7.17 -4.02
CA ASP A 18 -7.46 -6.53 -5.34
C ASP A 18 -7.29 -5.01 -5.32
N THR A 19 -8.06 -4.30 -4.48
CA THR A 19 -7.97 -2.83 -4.39
C THR A 19 -6.58 -2.40 -3.90
N GLY A 20 -5.95 -3.18 -3.02
CA GLY A 20 -4.58 -2.97 -2.59
C GLY A 20 -3.59 -3.06 -3.73
N SER A 21 -3.66 -4.13 -4.54
CA SER A 21 -2.81 -4.30 -5.72
C SER A 21 -2.95 -3.13 -6.71
N ALA A 22 -4.19 -2.71 -6.99
CA ALA A 22 -4.45 -1.58 -7.87
C ALA A 22 -3.88 -0.26 -7.33
N ALA A 23 -4.07 0.00 -6.02
CA ALA A 23 -3.53 1.17 -5.36
C ALA A 23 -1.99 1.18 -5.40
N ILE A 24 -1.34 0.07 -5.04
CA ILE A 24 0.12 -0.09 -5.09
C ILE A 24 0.65 0.18 -6.51
N CYS A 25 0.07 -0.46 -7.52
CA CYS A 25 0.48 -0.26 -8.91
C CYS A 25 0.36 1.20 -9.36
N SER A 26 -0.62 1.95 -8.85
CA SER A 26 -0.84 3.34 -9.25
C SER A 26 0.23 4.32 -8.72
N ILE A 27 0.99 3.95 -7.67
CA ILE A 27 1.92 4.87 -6.99
C ILE A 27 3.32 4.31 -6.68
N ARG A 28 3.58 3.02 -6.92
CA ARG A 28 4.94 2.47 -6.86
C ARG A 28 5.92 3.32 -7.69
N GLY A 29 7.08 3.64 -7.10
CA GLY A 29 8.12 4.43 -7.75
C GLY A 29 7.85 5.94 -7.87
N LYS A 30 6.69 6.45 -7.44
CA LYS A 30 6.42 7.90 -7.44
C LYS A 30 7.23 8.62 -6.37
N LYS A 31 7.92 9.70 -6.79
CA LYS A 31 8.64 10.59 -5.89
C LYS A 31 7.67 11.30 -4.96
N ASP A 32 8.09 11.49 -3.71
CA ASP A 32 7.35 12.22 -2.67
C ASP A 32 5.97 11.61 -2.32
N VAL A 33 5.73 10.35 -2.68
CA VAL A 33 4.52 9.59 -2.30
C VAL A 33 4.94 8.27 -1.67
N SER A 34 4.34 7.91 -0.54
CA SER A 34 4.48 6.58 0.09
C SER A 34 3.11 5.93 0.28
N ILE A 35 3.04 4.60 0.24
CA ILE A 35 1.81 3.84 0.45
C ILE A 35 1.98 2.76 1.49
N PHE A 36 1.04 2.70 2.43
CA PHE A 36 0.91 1.66 3.42
C PHE A 36 -0.42 0.94 3.19
N ILE A 37 -0.36 -0.32 2.80
CA ILE A 37 -1.54 -1.19 2.63
C ILE A 37 -1.58 -2.21 3.75
N LEU A 38 -2.66 -2.15 4.53
CA LEU A 38 -3.00 -3.13 5.54
C LEU A 38 -3.86 -4.21 4.89
N HIS A 39 -3.56 -5.47 5.17
CA HIS A 39 -4.37 -6.60 4.75
C HIS A 39 -4.42 -7.67 5.85
N PRO A 40 -5.53 -8.41 5.98
CA PRO A 40 -5.66 -9.42 7.03
C PRO A 40 -4.75 -10.61 6.73
N LYS A 41 -3.86 -10.92 7.67
CA LYS A 41 -2.84 -11.98 7.57
C LYS A 41 -3.50 -13.34 7.33
N GLY A 42 -3.09 -14.01 6.25
CA GLY A 42 -3.60 -15.34 5.88
C GLY A 42 -5.07 -15.37 5.45
N ARG A 43 -5.68 -14.20 5.17
CA ARG A 43 -7.09 -14.09 4.73
C ARG A 43 -7.25 -13.44 3.35
N VAL A 44 -6.13 -13.19 2.66
CA VAL A 44 -6.09 -12.75 1.27
C VAL A 44 -5.77 -13.97 0.39
N SER A 45 -6.29 -14.02 -0.85
CA SER A 45 -5.90 -15.14 -1.74
C SER A 45 -4.40 -15.07 -2.07
N PRO A 46 -3.72 -16.22 -2.25
CA PRO A 46 -2.27 -16.23 -2.49
C PRO A 46 -1.82 -15.37 -3.69
N ILE A 47 -2.62 -15.34 -4.75
CA ILE A 47 -2.32 -14.55 -5.96
C ILE A 47 -2.42 -13.05 -5.67
N GLN A 48 -3.47 -12.62 -4.95
CA GLN A 48 -3.66 -11.21 -4.59
C GLN A 48 -2.60 -10.75 -3.60
N GLU A 49 -2.27 -11.57 -2.61
CA GLU A 49 -1.20 -11.27 -1.66
C GLU A 49 0.15 -11.19 -2.36
N ALA A 50 0.45 -12.09 -3.30
CA ALA A 50 1.67 -12.04 -4.10
C ALA A 50 1.73 -10.76 -4.97
N GLN A 51 0.62 -10.34 -5.58
CA GLN A 51 0.56 -9.09 -6.35
C GLN A 51 0.89 -7.85 -5.51
N MET A 52 0.54 -7.86 -4.22
CA MET A 52 0.85 -6.77 -3.30
C MET A 52 2.29 -6.87 -2.75
N THR A 53 2.69 -8.03 -2.24
CA THR A 53 3.91 -8.22 -1.45
C THR A 53 5.19 -8.39 -2.29
N THR A 54 5.08 -8.70 -3.57
CA THR A 54 6.24 -8.83 -4.47
C THR A 54 6.69 -7.51 -5.11
N VAL A 55 5.99 -6.41 -4.81
CA VAL A 55 6.40 -5.06 -5.23
C VAL A 55 7.49 -4.54 -4.29
N LEU A 56 8.72 -4.47 -4.79
CA LEU A 56 9.91 -4.11 -4.00
C LEU A 56 10.26 -2.60 -4.02
N ASP A 57 9.41 -1.76 -4.60
CA ASP A 57 9.65 -0.32 -4.63
C ASP A 57 9.73 0.24 -3.20
N PRO A 58 10.75 1.08 -2.89
CA PRO A 58 11.04 1.51 -1.51
C PRO A 58 9.95 2.40 -0.90
N ASN A 59 9.00 2.87 -1.70
CA ASN A 59 7.87 3.67 -1.25
C ASN A 59 6.59 2.87 -1.01
N VAL A 60 6.64 1.53 -1.13
CA VAL A 60 5.52 0.61 -0.94
C VAL A 60 5.73 -0.20 0.34
N PHE A 61 4.73 -0.19 1.21
CA PHE A 61 4.76 -0.91 2.49
C PHE A 61 3.51 -1.78 2.60
N ASN A 62 3.72 -3.10 2.64
CA ASN A 62 2.66 -4.07 2.91
C ASN A 62 2.69 -4.50 4.37
N LEU A 63 1.54 -4.40 5.03
CA LEU A 63 1.38 -4.70 6.45
C LEU A 63 0.33 -5.80 6.61
N ALA A 64 0.79 -7.03 6.86
CA ALA A 64 -0.08 -8.13 7.23
C ALA A 64 -0.52 -7.97 8.70
N VAL A 65 -1.81 -7.80 8.95
CA VAL A 65 -2.38 -7.53 10.27
C VAL A 65 -3.13 -8.76 10.79
N GLU A 66 -2.97 -9.09 12.07
CA GLU A 66 -3.76 -10.12 12.71
C GLU A 66 -5.17 -9.59 13.01
N GLY A 67 -6.20 -10.19 12.39
CA GLY A 67 -7.59 -9.71 12.48
C GLY A 67 -8.38 -9.97 11.21
N THR A 68 -9.55 -9.32 11.08
CA THR A 68 -10.31 -9.20 9.83
C THR A 68 -10.09 -7.83 9.18
N LEU A 69 -10.79 -7.54 8.07
CA LEU A 69 -10.70 -6.21 7.43
C LEU A 69 -11.55 -5.16 8.17
N GLU A 70 -12.58 -5.62 8.86
CA GLU A 70 -13.55 -4.81 9.60
C GLU A 70 -13.07 -4.43 11.01
N ASP A 71 -11.99 -5.07 11.49
CA ASP A 71 -11.26 -4.72 12.72
C ASP A 71 -10.37 -3.48 12.49
#